data_AF-R1EPG2-F1
#
_entry.id   AF-R1EPG2-F1
#
_cell.length_a   1.000
_cell.length_b   1.000
_cell.length_c   1.000
_cell.angle_alpha   90.00
_cell.angle_beta   90.00
_cell.angle_gamma   90.00
#
_symmetry.space_group_name_H-M   'P 1'
#
loop_
_entity.id
_entity.type
_entity.pdbx_description
1 polymer ?
#
loop_
_entity_poly.entity_id
_entity_poly.type
_entity_poly.pdbx_seq_one_letter_code
_entity_poly.pdbx_strand_id
1 'polypeptide(L)'
;MQLQWMEGMNKHMDVPDGYAQVAVLIIKWSPELDDTHCQDEVNRLDGVFKEYFRYETQTTQLTKDNPQHHLNGALSNFARKYDGPNNLLIIYYTGHSAFRDSGTLEFYP
;
A
#
# COMPACT_ATOMS: atom_id res chain seq x y z
N MET A 1 -6.01 -17.58 -21.11
CA MET A 1 -5.74 -16.68 -22.25
C MET A 1 -4.67 -15.63 -21.93
N GLN A 2 -4.73 -14.90 -20.80
CA GLN A 2 -3.68 -13.95 -20.38
C GLN A 2 -2.31 -14.61 -20.07
N LEU A 3 -2.29 -15.78 -19.41
CA LEU A 3 -1.05 -16.48 -19.06
C LEU A 3 -0.17 -16.83 -20.27
N GLN A 4 -0.79 -17.29 -21.36
CA GLN A 4 -0.09 -17.64 -22.60
C GLN A 4 0.46 -16.40 -23.33
N TRP A 5 -0.20 -15.26 -23.17
CA TRP A 5 0.26 -13.98 -23.72
C TRP A 5 1.48 -13.44 -22.95
N MET A 6 1.47 -13.53 -21.61
CA MET A 6 2.60 -13.14 -20.76
C MET A 6 3.83 -14.04 -21.01
N GLU A 7 3.63 -15.37 -21.09
CA GLU A 7 4.70 -16.32 -21.43
C GLU A 7 5.35 -16.03 -22.79
N GLY A 8 4.54 -15.64 -23.79
CA GLY A 8 5.02 -15.33 -25.14
C GLY A 8 5.86 -14.05 -25.18
N MET A 9 5.47 -13.02 -24.44
CA MET A 9 6.19 -11.74 -24.34
C MET A 9 7.51 -11.90 -23.58
N ASN A 10 7.49 -12.56 -22.42
CA ASN A 10 8.70 -12.73 -21.59
C ASN A 10 9.80 -13.52 -22.31
N LYS A 11 9.44 -14.53 -23.11
CA LYS A 11 10.41 -15.34 -23.85
C LYS A 11 11.14 -14.60 -24.97
N HIS A 12 10.60 -13.50 -25.49
CA HIS A 12 11.12 -12.85 -26.70
C HIS A 12 11.57 -11.40 -26.49
N MET A 13 11.24 -10.76 -25.36
CA MET A 13 11.40 -9.31 -25.18
C MET A 13 12.30 -8.90 -24.01
N ASP A 14 12.99 -9.84 -23.35
CA ASP A 14 13.88 -9.57 -22.19
C ASP A 14 13.20 -8.68 -21.10
N VAL A 15 11.89 -8.85 -20.95
CA VAL A 15 11.09 -8.15 -19.93
C VAL A 15 10.98 -9.08 -18.72
N PRO A 16 11.25 -8.60 -17.49
CA PRO A 16 11.09 -9.42 -16.30
C PRO A 16 9.67 -10.00 -16.21
N ASP A 17 9.57 -11.28 -15.88
CA ASP A 17 8.28 -11.96 -15.66
C ASP A 17 7.66 -11.49 -14.34
N GLY A 18 6.87 -10.41 -14.41
CA GLY A 18 6.21 -9.81 -13.26
C GLY A 18 7.15 -9.01 -12.36
N TYR A 19 6.74 -8.79 -11.11
CA TYR A 19 7.50 -8.05 -10.12
C TYR A 19 8.43 -8.97 -9.34
N ALA A 20 9.66 -8.54 -9.10
CA ALA A 20 10.64 -9.28 -8.29
C ALA A 20 10.15 -9.46 -6.85
N GLN A 21 9.44 -8.46 -6.33
CA GLN A 21 8.75 -8.49 -5.05
C GLN A 21 7.54 -7.56 -5.08
N VAL A 22 6.49 -7.92 -4.35
CA VAL A 22 5.34 -7.03 -4.09
C VAL A 22 5.23 -6.79 -2.59
N ALA A 23 5.18 -5.52 -2.20
CA ALA A 23 4.98 -5.11 -0.83
C ALA A 23 3.77 -4.16 -0.72
N VAL A 24 3.00 -4.29 0.36
CA VAL A 24 1.82 -3.47 0.64
C VAL A 24 1.99 -2.73 1.96
N LEU A 25 1.77 -1.42 1.94
CA LEU A 25 1.62 -0.60 3.13
C LEU A 25 0.15 -0.22 3.29
N ILE A 26 -0.48 -0.68 4.35
CA ILE A 26 -1.82 -0.29 4.76
C ILE A 26 -1.71 0.81 5.82
N ILE A 27 -2.35 1.93 5.57
CA ILE A 27 -2.36 3.11 6.44
C ILE A 27 -3.80 3.33 6.90
N LYS A 28 -3.99 3.37 8.21
CA LYS A 28 -5.29 3.62 8.84
C LYS A 28 -5.14 4.54 10.03
N TRP A 29 -6.24 5.12 10.49
CA TRP A 29 -6.28 5.80 11.79
C TRP A 29 -6.28 4.81 12.95
N SER A 30 -5.81 5.26 14.11
CA SER A 30 -5.94 4.47 15.34
C SER A 30 -7.43 4.21 15.64
N PRO A 31 -7.79 3.08 16.27
CA PRO A 31 -9.20 2.72 16.50
C PRO A 31 -10.00 3.77 17.27
N GLU A 32 -9.35 4.56 18.12
CA GLU A 32 -9.94 5.66 18.89
C GLU A 32 -10.33 6.88 18.03
N LEU A 33 -9.82 6.94 16.80
CA LEU A 33 -9.99 8.03 15.86
C LEU A 33 -10.65 7.57 14.55
N ASP A 34 -10.90 6.28 14.38
CA ASP A 34 -11.48 5.71 13.17
C ASP A 34 -13.01 5.87 13.17
N ASP A 35 -13.47 7.04 12.72
CA ASP A 35 -14.89 7.34 12.56
C ASP A 35 -15.53 6.57 11.38
N THR A 36 -14.70 6.00 10.49
CA THR A 36 -15.11 5.22 9.33
C THR A 36 -15.31 3.73 9.61
N HIS A 37 -14.88 3.24 10.78
CA HIS A 37 -14.96 1.84 11.20
C HIS A 37 -14.36 0.86 10.17
N CYS A 38 -13.23 1.21 9.57
CA CYS A 38 -12.60 0.45 8.48
C CYS A 38 -11.75 -0.74 8.97
N GLN A 39 -11.73 -1.03 10.26
CA GLN A 39 -10.91 -2.08 10.85
C GLN A 39 -11.16 -3.47 10.24
N ASP A 40 -12.40 -3.85 9.98
CA ASP A 40 -12.75 -5.14 9.39
C ASP A 40 -12.36 -5.23 7.91
N GLU A 41 -12.52 -4.12 7.17
CA GLU A 41 -12.05 -4.00 5.80
C GLU A 41 -10.53 -4.19 5.73
N VAL A 42 -9.79 -3.48 6.57
CA VAL A 42 -8.32 -3.58 6.64
C VAL A 42 -7.89 -5.01 6.95
N ASN A 43 -8.51 -5.66 7.94
CA ASN A 43 -8.17 -7.04 8.29
C ASN A 43 -8.43 -8.01 7.14
N ARG A 44 -9.58 -7.86 6.46
CA ARG A 44 -9.92 -8.70 5.32
C ARG A 44 -8.96 -8.48 4.15
N LEU A 45 -8.63 -7.22 3.86
CA LEU A 45 -7.76 -6.85 2.75
C LEU A 45 -6.31 -7.28 3.01
N ASP A 46 -5.80 -7.09 4.23
CA ASP A 46 -4.49 -7.61 4.66
C ASP A 46 -4.43 -9.14 4.53
N GLY A 47 -5.50 -9.83 4.94
CA GLY A 47 -5.66 -11.26 4.72
C GLY A 47 -5.61 -11.65 3.24
N VAL A 48 -6.28 -10.90 2.36
CA VAL A 48 -6.21 -11.14 0.91
C VAL A 48 -4.77 -11.03 0.39
N PHE A 49 -4.06 -9.96 0.74
CA PHE A 49 -2.68 -9.76 0.30
C PHE A 49 -1.71 -10.81 0.85
N LYS A 50 -1.83 -11.17 2.14
CA LYS A 50 -0.96 -12.15 2.79
C LYS A 50 -1.26 -13.59 2.39
N GLU A 51 -2.52 -13.99 2.43
CA GLU A 51 -2.92 -15.40 2.32
C GLU A 51 -3.00 -15.85 0.86
N TYR A 52 -3.62 -15.02 0.00
CA TYR A 52 -3.92 -15.40 -1.38
C TYR A 52 -2.82 -14.97 -2.34
N PHE A 53 -2.29 -13.76 -2.16
CA PHE A 53 -1.26 -13.20 -3.03
C PHE A 53 0.17 -13.42 -2.51
N ARG A 54 0.33 -13.80 -1.23
CA ARG A 54 1.64 -14.02 -0.59
C ARG A 54 2.55 -12.78 -0.65
N TYR A 55 1.96 -11.59 -0.59
CA TYR A 55 2.71 -10.33 -0.58
C TYR A 55 3.24 -10.01 0.81
N GLU A 56 4.36 -9.29 0.84
CA GLU A 56 4.85 -8.63 2.05
C GLU A 56 3.89 -7.50 2.41
N THR A 57 3.56 -7.37 3.68
CA THR A 57 2.46 -6.48 4.11
C THR A 57 2.81 -5.86 5.45
N GLN A 58 2.59 -4.56 5.55
CA GLN A 58 2.80 -3.77 6.76
C GLN A 58 1.56 -2.91 7.00
N THR A 59 1.07 -2.88 8.23
CA THR A 59 0.02 -1.94 8.65
C THR A 59 0.61 -0.89 9.57
N THR A 60 0.33 0.39 9.29
CA THR A 60 0.69 1.51 10.17
C THR A 60 -0.58 2.23 10.64
N GLN A 61 -0.51 2.78 11.84
CA GLN A 61 -1.61 3.55 12.44
C GLN A 61 -1.21 5.02 12.56
N LEU A 62 -2.10 5.90 12.12
CA LEU A 62 -2.00 7.34 12.31
C LEU A 62 -2.65 7.72 13.64
N THR A 63 -1.98 8.59 14.38
CA THR A 63 -2.46 9.16 15.65
C THR A 63 -2.73 10.65 15.48
N LYS A 64 -3.48 11.24 16.42
CA LYS A 64 -3.74 12.69 16.44
C LYS A 64 -2.46 13.52 16.55
N ASP A 65 -1.46 13.00 17.24
CA ASP A 65 -0.17 13.67 17.38
C ASP A 65 0.62 13.54 16.08
N ASN A 66 0.79 14.67 15.38
CA ASN A 66 1.65 14.79 14.20
C ASN A 66 1.40 13.73 13.09
N PRO A 67 0.15 13.54 12.61
CA PRO A 67 -0.20 12.48 11.66
C PRO A 67 0.60 12.56 10.36
N GLN A 68 0.89 13.77 9.87
CA GLN A 68 1.69 13.96 8.66
C GLN A 68 3.14 13.46 8.84
N HIS A 69 3.74 13.66 10.02
CA HIS A 69 5.08 13.15 10.31
C HIS A 69 5.09 11.62 10.38
N HIS A 70 4.06 11.02 10.98
CA HIS A 70 3.90 9.57 11.04
C HIS A 70 3.73 8.98 9.63
N LEU A 71 2.89 9.61 8.81
CA LEU A 71 2.68 9.23 7.42
C LEU A 71 3.98 9.30 6.61
N ASN A 72 4.66 10.44 6.63
CA ASN A 72 5.91 10.64 5.90
C ASN A 72 6.99 9.65 6.36
N GLY A 73 7.09 9.41 7.66
CA GLY A 73 8.01 8.42 8.23
C GLY A 73 7.69 6.99 7.77
N ALA A 74 6.41 6.60 7.81
CA ALA A 74 5.98 5.28 7.35
C ALA A 74 6.26 5.06 5.86
N LEU A 75 5.93 6.03 5.01
CA LEU A 75 6.20 5.99 3.58
C LEU A 75 7.71 5.91 3.29
N SER A 76 8.50 6.74 3.96
CA SER A 76 9.96 6.78 3.75
C SER A 76 10.62 5.46 4.18
N ASN A 77 10.21 4.92 5.33
CA ASN A 77 10.72 3.63 5.82
C ASN A 77 10.30 2.47 4.92
N PHE A 78 9.05 2.49 4.43
CA PHE A 78 8.52 1.46 3.55
C PHE A 78 9.23 1.47 2.18
N ALA A 79 9.35 2.65 1.55
CA ALA A 79 10.09 2.79 0.30
C ALA A 79 11.54 2.33 0.46
N ARG A 80 12.25 2.82 1.48
CA ARG A 80 13.64 2.42 1.77
C ARG A 80 13.82 0.90 1.93
N LYS A 81 12.80 0.21 2.43
CA LYS A 81 12.85 -1.25 2.66
C LYS A 81 12.60 -2.05 1.38
N TYR A 82 11.78 -1.53 0.46
CA TYR A 82 11.22 -2.32 -0.65
C TYR A 82 11.46 -1.71 -2.04
N ASP A 83 12.17 -0.59 -2.20
CA ASP A 83 12.47 0.10 -3.47
C ASP A 83 13.48 -0.61 -4.39
N GLY A 84 13.60 -1.94 -4.26
CA GLY A 84 14.45 -2.77 -5.09
C GLY A 84 14.08 -2.73 -6.58
N PRO A 85 15.00 -3.16 -7.46
CA PRO A 85 14.77 -3.16 -8.90
C PRO A 85 13.59 -4.07 -9.24
N ASN A 86 12.64 -3.55 -10.02
CA ASN A 86 11.46 -4.26 -10.48
C ASN A 86 10.51 -4.72 -9.34
N ASN A 87 10.47 -4.01 -8.22
CA ASN A 87 9.49 -4.22 -7.15
C ASN A 87 8.21 -3.41 -7.39
N LEU A 88 7.07 -3.94 -6.93
CA LEU A 88 5.81 -3.19 -6.84
C LEU A 88 5.54 -2.80 -5.39
N LEU A 89 5.33 -1.51 -5.17
CA LEU A 89 4.87 -0.95 -3.91
C LEU A 89 3.40 -0.56 -4.03
N ILE A 90 2.56 -1.14 -3.17
CA ILE A 90 1.14 -0.80 -3.07
C ILE A 90 0.94 -0.02 -1.76
N ILE A 91 0.34 1.17 -1.85
CA ILE A 91 -0.01 1.97 -0.68
C ILE A 91 -1.53 2.05 -0.66
N TYR A 92 -2.14 1.55 0.41
CA TYR A 92 -3.58 1.62 0.65
C TYR A 92 -3.83 2.47 1.89
N TYR A 93 -4.62 3.53 1.74
CA TYR A 93 -5.04 4.40 2.81
C TYR A 93 -6.55 4.27 3.01
N THR A 94 -6.98 4.18 4.28
CA THR A 94 -8.38 4.24 4.66
C THR A 94 -8.63 5.34 5.68
N GLY A 95 -9.75 6.06 5.51
CA GLY A 95 -10.14 7.23 6.28
C GLY A 95 -10.55 8.39 5.38
N HIS A 96 -10.77 9.55 5.97
CA HIS A 96 -11.17 10.74 5.21
C HIS A 96 -9.97 11.38 4.50
N SER A 97 -10.20 11.92 3.29
CA SER A 97 -9.24 12.75 2.61
C SER A 97 -9.93 13.98 2.00
N ALA A 98 -9.24 15.11 2.05
CA ALA A 98 -9.70 16.36 1.47
C ALA A 98 -8.66 16.87 0.49
N PHE A 99 -9.11 17.25 -0.70
CA PHE A 99 -8.27 17.91 -1.69
C PHE A 99 -8.37 19.42 -1.49
N ARG A 100 -7.24 20.08 -1.21
CA ARG A 100 -7.19 21.55 -1.17
C ARG A 100 -6.88 22.12 -2.54
N ASP A 101 -7.32 23.35 -2.78
CA ASP A 101 -6.99 24.13 -3.99
C ASP A 101 -5.48 24.31 -4.22
N SER A 102 -4.65 24.11 -3.18
CA SER A 102 -3.19 24.08 -3.26
C SER A 102 -2.62 22.85 -3.98
N GLY A 103 -3.45 21.90 -4.41
CA GLY A 103 -3.02 20.62 -4.99
C GLY A 103 -2.50 19.62 -3.95
N THR A 104 -2.76 19.87 -2.67
CA THR A 104 -2.32 19.01 -1.56
C THR A 104 -3.48 18.13 -1.11
N LEU A 105 -3.22 16.82 -1.02
CA LEU A 105 -4.15 15.87 -0.39
C LEU A 105 -3.86 15.84 1.11
N GLU A 106 -4.88 16.15 1.91
CA GLU A 106 -4.80 16.09 3.36
C GLU A 106 -5.64 14.92 3.88
N PHE A 107 -5.12 14.25 4.89
CA PHE A 107 -5.72 13.08 5.51
C PHE A 107 -6.30 13.44 6.87
N TYR A 108 -7.52 12.99 7.12
CA TYR A 108 -8.24 13.22 8.36
C TYR A 108 -8.82 11.91 8.90
N PRO A 109 -8.89 11.76 10.24
CA PRO A 109 -9.58 10.64 10.86
C PRO A 109 -11.02 10.57 10.37
#